data_AF-A0A060Z3D6-F1
#
_entry.id   AF-A0A060Z3D6-F1
#
_cell.length_a   1.000
_cell.length_b   1.000
_cell.length_c   1.000
_cell.angle_alpha   90.00
_cell.angle_beta   90.00
_cell.angle_gamma   90.00
#
_symmetry.space_group_name_H-M   'P 1'
#
loop_
_entity.id
_entity.type
_entity.pdbx_description
1 polymer ?
#
loop_
_entity_poly.entity_id
_entity_poly.type
_entity_poly.pdbx_seq_one_letter_code
_entity_poly.pdbx_strand_id
1 'polypeptide(L)'
;MTDDTVFAFQERKFLGGSSQISECMAKELGERVKMESPVYKIDQTGDMVEVETLNKETYKAKYVIVATPPGLNLKMHFNPELPPLRNQLIHRVPMGSVIKCIVYYRENFWRKKGYCGTMVIEEEEAPIGLTLDDTKPDGTVPAIMGFILARKCRKLCGLTKEERKKRICEIYSRVLGSEEALHVSGTITVTTATTATTTTADTTTTTTTTAAATTATTTTTTTATTTTVTVQI
;
A
#
# COMPACT_ATOMS: atom_id res chain seq x y z
N MET A 1 25.20 -28.15 -6.81
CA MET A 1 25.64 -27.21 -5.76
C MET A 1 26.46 -26.17 -6.50
N THR A 2 25.91 -25.05 -6.92
CA THR A 2 25.32 -23.90 -6.19
C THR A 2 24.41 -23.16 -7.19
N ASP A 3 23.24 -22.61 -6.88
CA ASP A 3 23.00 -21.57 -5.87
C ASP A 3 21.46 -21.35 -5.79
N ASP A 4 20.77 -22.09 -4.91
CA ASP A 4 19.31 -21.91 -4.66
C ASP A 4 19.03 -20.72 -3.72
N THR A 5 19.81 -19.65 -3.87
CA THR A 5 19.60 -18.39 -3.14
C THR A 5 19.04 -17.32 -4.07
N VAL A 6 18.01 -17.68 -4.85
CA VAL A 6 17.17 -16.67 -5.50
C VAL A 6 16.39 -15.97 -4.39
N PHE A 7 16.63 -14.68 -4.19
CA PHE A 7 15.83 -13.84 -3.29
C PHE A 7 14.38 -13.75 -3.82
N ALA A 8 13.58 -14.79 -3.57
CA ALA A 8 12.27 -15.05 -4.16
C ALA A 8 11.19 -14.00 -3.83
N PHE A 9 11.46 -13.07 -2.93
CA PHE A 9 10.47 -12.09 -2.46
C PHE A 9 10.16 -10.98 -3.49
N GLN A 10 11.12 -10.61 -4.35
CA GLN A 10 10.97 -9.51 -5.31
C GLN A 10 11.03 -9.94 -6.78
N GLU A 11 11.11 -11.25 -7.05
CA GLU A 11 11.27 -11.79 -8.41
C GLU A 11 10.05 -11.52 -9.30
N ARG A 12 8.83 -11.59 -8.74
CA ARG A 12 7.59 -11.61 -9.51
C ARG A 12 6.55 -10.64 -8.98
N LYS A 13 5.68 -10.21 -9.90
CA LYS A 13 4.52 -9.36 -9.62
C LYS A 13 3.30 -9.96 -10.33
N PHE A 14 2.13 -9.84 -9.71
CA PHE A 14 0.88 -10.22 -10.36
C PHE A 14 0.56 -9.24 -11.49
N LEU A 15 0.25 -9.77 -12.67
CA LEU A 15 -0.32 -8.98 -13.76
C LEU A 15 -1.65 -8.41 -13.29
N GLY A 16 -1.84 -7.09 -13.44
CA GLY A 16 -3.05 -6.41 -12.95
C GLY A 16 -3.05 -6.06 -11.45
N GLY A 17 -2.03 -6.46 -10.70
CA GLY A 17 -1.85 -6.09 -9.28
C GLY A 17 -2.33 -7.15 -8.30
N SER A 18 -1.75 -7.15 -7.09
CA SER A 18 -2.03 -8.18 -6.08
C SER A 18 -3.40 -8.05 -5.40
N SER A 19 -4.07 -6.90 -5.51
CA SER A 19 -5.41 -6.71 -4.92
C SER A 19 -6.47 -7.58 -5.57
N GLN A 20 -6.22 -8.04 -6.80
CA GLN A 20 -7.10 -8.95 -7.54
C GLN A 20 -7.42 -10.22 -6.76
N ILE A 21 -6.49 -10.73 -5.93
CA ILE A 21 -6.74 -11.91 -5.11
C ILE A 21 -7.93 -11.66 -4.18
N SER A 22 -7.89 -10.55 -3.43
CA SER A 22 -8.97 -10.17 -2.51
C SER A 22 -10.24 -9.78 -3.26
N GLU A 23 -10.13 -9.07 -4.39
CA GLU A 23 -11.27 -8.66 -5.21
C GLU A 23 -12.01 -9.87 -5.81
N CYS A 24 -11.29 -10.86 -6.34
CA CYS A 24 -11.86 -12.09 -6.87
C CYS A 24 -12.54 -12.91 -5.78
N MET A 25 -11.90 -13.09 -4.62
CA MET A 25 -12.52 -13.78 -3.48
C MET A 25 -13.78 -13.06 -3.00
N ALA A 26 -13.76 -11.73 -2.93
CA ALA A 26 -14.92 -10.95 -2.55
C ALA A 26 -16.07 -11.11 -3.55
N LYS A 27 -15.76 -11.15 -4.85
CA LYS A 27 -16.75 -11.40 -5.90
C LYS A 27 -17.41 -12.78 -5.77
N GLU A 28 -16.63 -13.82 -5.45
CA GLU A 28 -17.17 -15.17 -5.23
C GLU A 28 -18.04 -15.26 -3.97
N LEU A 29 -17.66 -14.56 -2.90
CA LEU A 29 -18.42 -14.51 -1.65
C LEU A 29 -19.70 -13.67 -1.74
N GLY A 30 -19.73 -12.70 -2.66
CA GLY A 30 -20.88 -11.83 -2.93
C GLY A 30 -21.29 -11.02 -1.70
N GLU A 31 -22.58 -11.01 -1.39
CA GLU A 31 -23.16 -10.22 -0.29
C GLU A 31 -22.68 -10.61 1.12
N ARG A 32 -21.94 -11.72 1.25
CA ARG A 32 -21.30 -12.12 2.52
C ARG A 32 -20.17 -11.18 2.92
N VAL A 33 -19.59 -10.46 1.97
CA VAL A 33 -18.59 -9.42 2.26
C VAL A 33 -19.30 -8.12 2.56
N LYS A 34 -19.20 -7.66 3.81
CA LYS A 34 -19.73 -6.37 4.25
C LYS A 34 -18.60 -5.33 4.27
N MET A 35 -18.68 -4.37 3.35
CA MET A 35 -17.76 -3.24 3.27
C MET A 35 -18.28 -2.11 4.17
N GLU A 36 -17.39 -1.20 4.58
CA GLU A 36 -17.76 -0.06 5.43
C GLU A 36 -18.41 -0.45 6.77
N SER A 37 -18.11 -1.67 7.25
CA SER A 37 -18.60 -2.22 8.52
C SER A 37 -17.45 -2.43 9.53
N PRO A 38 -16.79 -1.37 10.04
CA PRO A 38 -15.75 -1.54 11.07
C PRO A 38 -16.33 -2.20 12.32
N VAL A 39 -15.71 -3.29 12.78
CA VAL A 39 -16.10 -3.93 14.04
C VAL A 39 -15.72 -3.04 15.22
N TYR A 40 -16.70 -2.83 16.10
CA TYR A 40 -16.59 -2.04 17.32
C TYR A 40 -16.49 -2.93 18.58
N LYS A 41 -17.31 -3.99 18.66
CA LYS A 41 -17.36 -4.87 19.84
C LYS A 41 -17.49 -6.34 19.42
N ILE A 42 -16.85 -7.23 20.18
CA ILE A 42 -16.98 -8.69 20.09
C ILE A 42 -17.37 -9.21 21.48
N ASP A 43 -18.55 -9.82 21.58
CA ASP A 43 -19.11 -10.38 22.82
C ASP A 43 -19.26 -11.90 22.71
N GLN A 44 -18.64 -12.64 23.63
CA GLN A 44 -18.58 -14.09 23.69
C GLN A 44 -19.21 -14.62 24.99
N THR A 45 -20.03 -13.82 25.67
CA THR A 45 -20.64 -14.20 26.96
C THR A 45 -21.88 -15.11 26.80
N GLY A 46 -22.50 -15.11 25.62
CA GLY A 46 -23.65 -15.96 25.29
C GLY A 46 -23.31 -17.25 24.54
N ASP A 47 -24.34 -17.98 24.11
CA ASP A 47 -24.21 -19.23 23.35
C ASP A 47 -23.62 -19.04 21.94
N MET A 48 -23.74 -17.83 21.39
CA MET A 48 -23.14 -17.41 20.13
C MET A 48 -22.31 -16.15 20.36
N VAL A 49 -21.28 -15.97 19.53
CA VAL A 49 -20.49 -14.75 19.51
C VAL A 49 -21.29 -13.65 18.79
N GLU A 50 -21.42 -12.51 19.45
CA GLU A 50 -22.07 -11.31 18.92
C GLU A 50 -21.02 -10.28 18.51
N VAL A 51 -21.09 -9.82 17.26
CA VAL A 51 -20.17 -8.83 16.69
C VAL A 51 -20.97 -7.58 16.35
N GLU A 52 -20.65 -6.46 17.01
CA GLU A 52 -21.26 -5.16 16.77
C GLU A 52 -20.32 -4.30 15.92
N THR A 53 -20.86 -3.65 14.90
CA THR A 53 -20.14 -2.71 14.05
C THR A 53 -20.38 -1.26 14.47
N LEU A 54 -19.56 -0.34 13.96
CA LEU A 54 -19.67 1.09 14.29
C LEU A 54 -21.02 1.70 13.84
N ASN A 55 -21.61 1.18 12.76
CA ASN A 55 -22.94 1.55 12.27
C ASN A 55 -24.09 0.83 13.00
N LYS A 56 -23.83 0.18 14.15
CA LYS A 56 -24.83 -0.49 15.00
C LYS A 56 -25.52 -1.70 14.38
N GLU A 57 -24.90 -2.30 13.36
CA GLU A 57 -25.32 -3.62 12.90
C GLU A 57 -24.74 -4.69 13.84
N THR A 58 -25.48 -5.78 13.99
CA THR A 58 -25.10 -6.88 14.87
C THR A 58 -25.14 -8.20 14.10
N TYR A 59 -24.05 -8.95 14.20
CA TYR A 59 -23.87 -10.25 13.56
C TYR A 59 -23.69 -11.32 14.64
N LYS A 60 -24.30 -12.49 14.45
CA LYS A 60 -24.16 -13.62 15.37
C LYS A 60 -23.53 -14.80 14.64
N ALA A 61 -22.52 -15.41 15.26
CA ALA A 61 -21.81 -16.54 14.70
C ALA A 61 -21.37 -17.53 15.79
N LYS A 62 -21.08 -18.77 15.41
CA LYS A 62 -20.51 -19.77 16.32
C LYS A 62 -19.04 -19.48 16.65
N TYR A 63 -18.31 -18.88 15.72
CA TYR A 63 -16.89 -18.55 15.83
C TYR A 63 -16.60 -17.23 15.12
N VAL A 64 -15.53 -16.54 15.55
CA VAL A 64 -15.06 -15.29 14.93
C VAL A 64 -13.57 -15.39 14.66
N ILE A 65 -13.16 -15.02 13.45
CA ILE A 65 -11.75 -14.90 13.06
C ILE A 65 -11.40 -13.42 12.97
N VAL A 66 -10.50 -12.96 13.84
CA VAL A 66 -9.98 -11.60 13.79
C VAL A 66 -8.75 -11.56 12.87
N ALA A 67 -8.98 -11.26 11.60
CA ALA A 67 -7.94 -11.21 10.54
C ALA A 67 -7.28 -9.82 10.39
N THR A 68 -7.26 -9.02 11.45
CA THR A 68 -6.66 -7.68 11.47
C THR A 68 -5.29 -7.67 12.16
N PRO A 69 -4.37 -6.74 11.81
CA PRO A 69 -3.12 -6.56 12.54
C PRO A 69 -3.36 -6.36 14.05
N PRO A 70 -2.51 -6.90 14.95
CA PRO A 70 -2.74 -6.85 16.39
C PRO A 70 -3.00 -5.44 16.94
N GLY A 71 -2.29 -4.43 16.44
CA GLY A 71 -2.49 -3.04 16.87
C GLY A 71 -3.87 -2.45 16.53
N LEU A 72 -4.61 -3.02 15.56
CA LEU A 72 -5.99 -2.60 15.28
C LEU A 72 -7.00 -3.22 16.23
N ASN A 73 -6.65 -4.32 16.90
CA ASN A 73 -7.53 -4.93 17.89
C ASN A 73 -7.75 -4.00 19.09
N LEU A 74 -6.85 -3.03 19.32
CA LEU A 74 -7.03 -1.95 20.31
C LEU A 74 -8.24 -1.05 20.03
N LYS A 75 -8.76 -1.05 18.80
CA LYS A 75 -9.97 -0.29 18.43
C LYS A 75 -11.27 -1.07 18.69
N MET A 76 -11.17 -2.34 19.12
CA MET A 76 -12.30 -3.22 19.38
C MET A 76 -12.46 -3.47 20.87
N HIS A 77 -13.70 -3.48 21.35
CA HIS A 77 -14.05 -3.88 22.70
C HIS A 77 -14.32 -5.39 22.76
N PHE A 78 -13.63 -6.10 23.64
CA PHE A 78 -13.84 -7.54 23.84
C PHE A 78 -14.59 -7.79 25.15
N ASN A 79 -15.63 -8.62 25.09
CA ASN A 79 -16.36 -9.12 26.25
C ASN A 79 -16.43 -10.66 26.18
N PRO A 80 -15.93 -11.41 27.17
CA PRO A 80 -15.09 -10.95 28.27
C PRO A 80 -13.77 -10.34 27.75
N GLU A 81 -13.06 -9.63 28.62
CA GLU A 81 -11.78 -9.02 28.28
C GLU A 81 -10.79 -10.07 27.74
N LEU A 82 -9.89 -9.63 26.84
CA LEU A 82 -8.84 -10.50 26.33
C LEU A 82 -7.92 -10.97 27.47
N PRO A 83 -7.42 -12.23 27.42
CA PRO A 83 -6.46 -12.72 28.40
C PRO A 83 -5.27 -11.75 28.56
N PRO A 84 -4.73 -11.55 29.78
CA PRO A 84 -3.74 -10.51 30.05
C PRO A 84 -2.52 -10.53 29.12
N LEU A 85 -2.02 -11.71 28.74
CA LEU A 85 -0.91 -11.85 27.79
C LEU A 85 -1.26 -11.31 26.40
N ARG A 86 -2.47 -11.59 25.92
CA ARG A 86 -2.94 -11.09 24.62
C ARG A 86 -3.20 -9.59 24.67
N ASN A 87 -3.78 -9.10 25.76
CA ASN A 87 -3.99 -7.68 25.97
C ASN A 87 -2.65 -6.92 25.97
N GLN A 88 -1.64 -7.44 26.67
CA GLN A 88 -0.30 -6.85 26.66
C GLN A 88 0.39 -6.90 25.28
N LEU A 89 0.20 -7.99 24.52
CA LEU A 89 0.78 -8.16 23.20
C LEU A 89 0.28 -7.08 22.24
N ILE A 90 -1.03 -6.87 22.13
CA ILE A 90 -1.63 -5.95 21.14
C ILE A 90 -1.18 -4.49 21.33
N HIS A 91 -0.71 -4.13 22.53
CA HIS A 91 -0.09 -2.82 22.82
C HIS A 91 1.40 -2.71 22.47
N ARG A 92 2.12 -3.82 22.27
CA ARG A 92 3.59 -3.86 22.17
C ARG A 92 4.14 -4.26 20.80
N VAL A 93 3.29 -4.42 19.79
CA VAL A 93 3.68 -4.73 18.41
C VAL A 93 3.33 -3.58 17.45
N PRO A 94 4.10 -2.48 17.47
CA PRO A 94 3.87 -1.37 16.55
C PRO A 94 4.18 -1.77 15.10
N MET A 95 3.41 -1.22 14.16
CA MET A 95 3.68 -1.39 12.73
C MET A 95 4.88 -0.55 12.29
N GLY A 96 5.61 -1.05 11.28
CA GLY A 96 6.63 -0.28 10.58
C GLY A 96 6.05 0.96 9.90
N SER A 97 6.93 1.91 9.54
CA SER A 97 6.56 3.12 8.80
C SER A 97 7.21 3.06 7.43
N VAL A 98 6.41 3.10 6.37
CA VAL A 98 6.89 3.09 4.99
C VAL A 98 6.04 3.98 4.10
N ILE A 99 6.71 4.70 3.19
CA ILE A 99 6.09 5.34 2.04
C ILE A 99 6.57 4.62 0.79
N LYS A 100 5.65 4.03 0.04
CA LYS A 100 5.91 3.50 -1.30
C LYS A 100 5.70 4.62 -2.31
N CYS A 101 6.72 4.90 -3.11
CA CYS A 101 6.70 5.92 -4.15
C CYS A 101 6.89 5.25 -5.51
N ILE A 102 6.06 5.60 -6.49
CA ILE A 102 6.23 5.15 -7.88
C ILE A 102 6.37 6.38 -8.76
N VAL A 103 7.48 6.48 -9.49
CA VAL A 103 7.80 7.60 -10.38
C VAL A 103 7.73 7.13 -11.82
N TYR A 104 6.88 7.76 -12.62
CA TYR A 104 6.65 7.41 -14.02
C TYR A 104 7.47 8.29 -14.97
N TYR A 105 7.99 7.67 -16.01
CA TYR A 105 8.80 8.29 -17.04
C TYR A 105 8.26 7.97 -18.43
N ARG A 106 8.63 8.80 -19.42
CA ARG A 106 8.23 8.59 -20.81
C ARG A 106 8.92 7.37 -21.41
N GLU A 107 10.16 7.13 -21.01
CA GLU A 107 11.02 6.09 -21.54
C GLU A 107 11.82 5.40 -20.43
N ASN A 108 12.24 4.15 -20.69
CA ASN A 108 13.13 3.38 -19.82
C ASN A 108 14.59 3.85 -19.95
N PHE A 109 14.86 5.12 -19.65
CA PHE A 109 16.17 5.73 -19.90
C PHE A 109 17.31 5.05 -19.13
N TRP A 110 17.04 4.53 -17.93
CA TRP A 110 18.02 3.79 -17.14
C TRP A 110 18.48 2.50 -17.85
N ARG A 111 17.59 1.81 -18.56
CA ARG A 111 17.94 0.60 -19.32
C ARG A 111 18.87 0.91 -20.49
N LYS A 112 18.69 2.05 -21.17
CA LYS A 112 19.60 2.49 -22.24
C LYS A 112 21.03 2.73 -21.75
N LYS A 113 21.19 3.00 -20.44
CA LYS A 113 22.48 3.18 -19.77
C LYS A 113 23.03 1.87 -19.15
N GLY A 114 22.38 0.73 -19.40
CA GLY A 114 22.78 -0.57 -18.87
C GLY A 114 22.30 -0.86 -17.45
N TYR A 115 21.41 -0.03 -16.87
CA TYR A 115 20.89 -0.23 -15.52
C TYR A 115 19.55 -0.99 -15.52
N CYS A 116 19.36 -1.87 -14.54
CA CYS A 116 18.12 -2.62 -14.36
C CYS A 116 17.03 -1.88 -13.55
N GLY A 117 17.31 -0.67 -13.04
CA GLY A 117 16.40 0.13 -12.22
C GLY A 117 16.45 -0.16 -10.70
N THR A 118 17.21 -1.18 -10.29
CA THR A 118 17.54 -1.42 -8.88
C THR A 118 18.67 -0.51 -8.44
N MET A 119 18.41 0.28 -7.38
CA MET A 119 19.41 1.15 -6.76
C MET A 119 19.38 0.89 -5.26
N VAL A 120 20.56 0.67 -4.67
CA VAL A 120 20.78 0.65 -3.22
C VAL A 120 21.47 1.96 -2.87
N ILE A 121 20.80 2.79 -2.08
CA ILE A 121 21.22 4.16 -1.77
C ILE A 121 21.43 4.26 -0.26
N GLU A 122 22.70 4.24 0.16
CA GLU A 122 23.10 4.24 1.57
C GLU A 122 23.28 5.65 2.17
N GLU A 123 23.04 6.69 1.38
CA GLU A 123 23.13 8.08 1.85
C GLU A 123 22.03 8.39 2.89
N GLU A 124 22.43 8.91 4.06
CA GLU A 124 21.51 9.20 5.16
C GLU A 124 20.45 10.25 4.76
N GLU A 125 20.84 11.27 4.00
CA GLU A 125 19.93 12.35 3.57
C GLU A 125 19.06 11.98 2.35
N ALA A 126 19.38 10.88 1.66
CA ALA A 126 18.58 10.44 0.52
C ALA A 126 17.19 9.95 1.00
N PRO A 127 16.09 10.37 0.36
CA PRO A 127 14.75 9.98 0.79
C PRO A 127 14.47 8.48 0.57
N ILE A 128 15.06 7.89 -0.46
CA ILE A 128 14.86 6.50 -0.87
C ILE A 128 16.14 5.72 -0.61
N GLY A 129 16.02 4.53 -0.01
CA GLY A 129 17.15 3.62 0.22
C GLY A 129 17.22 2.44 -0.75
N LEU A 130 16.08 2.05 -1.32
CA LEU A 130 15.99 0.93 -2.27
C LEU A 130 14.97 1.27 -3.36
N THR A 131 15.33 0.99 -4.60
CA THR A 131 14.41 1.03 -5.75
C THR A 131 14.37 -0.27 -6.52
N LEU A 132 13.31 -0.43 -7.32
CA LEU A 132 13.15 -1.47 -8.33
C LEU A 132 12.48 -0.86 -9.57
N ASP A 133 12.73 -1.46 -10.72
CA ASP A 133 11.98 -1.19 -11.94
C ASP A 133 10.52 -1.69 -11.78
N ASP A 134 9.56 -0.80 -12.03
CA ASP A 134 8.11 -1.07 -12.00
C ASP A 134 7.48 -0.86 -13.39
N THR A 135 8.29 -1.03 -14.43
CA THR A 135 7.82 -0.96 -15.79
C THR A 135 6.87 -2.12 -16.06
N LYS A 136 5.76 -1.82 -16.74
CA LYS A 136 4.81 -2.86 -17.13
C LYS A 136 5.50 -3.92 -18.02
N PRO A 137 5.07 -5.19 -18.00
CA PRO A 137 5.74 -6.27 -18.73
C PRO A 137 5.79 -6.06 -20.26
N ASP A 138 4.85 -5.30 -20.80
CA ASP A 138 4.78 -4.89 -22.21
C ASP A 138 5.70 -3.70 -22.55
N GLY A 139 6.36 -3.10 -21.55
CA GLY A 139 7.27 -1.97 -21.70
C GLY A 139 6.59 -0.60 -21.80
N THR A 140 5.25 -0.52 -21.78
CA THR A 140 4.49 0.69 -22.18
C THR A 140 4.39 1.76 -21.09
N VAL A 141 4.73 1.43 -19.84
CA VAL A 141 4.68 2.35 -18.70
C VAL A 141 5.97 2.27 -17.89
N PRO A 142 7.04 3.00 -18.29
CA PRO A 142 8.30 3.07 -17.57
C PRO A 142 8.12 3.66 -16.17
N ALA A 143 8.56 2.94 -15.15
CA ALA A 143 8.49 3.44 -13.77
C ALA A 143 9.62 2.93 -12.89
N ILE A 144 10.02 3.76 -11.93
CA ILE A 144 10.90 3.37 -10.83
C ILE A 144 10.09 3.45 -9.54
N MET A 145 10.00 2.31 -8.84
CA MET A 145 9.39 2.22 -7.53
C MET A 145 10.48 2.30 -6.46
N GLY A 146 10.24 3.06 -5.39
CA GLY A 146 11.16 3.19 -4.28
C GLY A 146 10.46 3.24 -2.93
N PHE A 147 11.20 2.91 -1.88
CA PHE A 147 10.71 2.94 -0.51
C PHE A 147 11.41 4.00 0.35
N ILE A 148 10.61 4.86 0.99
CA ILE A 148 11.04 5.69 2.10
C ILE A 148 10.76 4.90 3.38
N LEU A 149 11.81 4.47 4.09
CA LEU A 149 11.71 3.51 5.18
C LEU A 149 11.89 4.16 6.56
N ALA A 150 11.22 3.59 7.56
CA ALA A 150 11.47 3.79 8.99
C ALA A 150 11.57 5.27 9.42
N ARG A 151 12.73 5.71 9.92
CA ARG A 151 12.94 7.08 10.41
C ARG A 151 12.79 8.11 9.30
N LYS A 152 13.22 7.80 8.07
CA LYS A 152 13.07 8.67 6.90
C LYS A 152 11.58 8.88 6.57
N CYS A 153 10.77 7.83 6.69
CA CYS A 153 9.32 7.93 6.50
C CYS A 153 8.70 8.93 7.47
N ARG A 154 9.03 8.85 8.77
CA ARG A 154 8.49 9.76 9.79
C ARG A 154 8.95 11.21 9.62
N LYS A 155 10.19 11.42 9.15
CA LYS A 155 10.70 12.76 8.84
C LYS A 155 10.02 13.36 7.60
N LEU A 156 9.78 12.55 6.57
CA LEU A 156 9.33 13.03 5.24
C LEU A 156 7.80 12.94 5.05
N CYS A 157 7.06 12.31 5.96
CA CYS A 157 5.59 12.21 5.85
C CYS A 157 4.90 13.57 6.00
N GLY A 158 5.48 14.50 6.75
CA GLY A 158 4.95 15.86 6.92
C GLY A 158 5.17 16.79 5.73
N LEU A 159 6.01 16.39 4.76
CA LEU A 159 6.21 17.16 3.53
C LEU A 159 5.00 17.07 2.60
N THR A 160 4.89 18.03 1.69
CA THR A 160 3.98 17.93 0.55
C THR A 160 4.41 16.81 -0.40
N LYS A 161 3.49 16.40 -1.27
CA LYS A 161 3.76 15.39 -2.29
C LYS A 161 4.83 15.89 -3.29
N GLU A 162 4.78 17.17 -3.60
CA GLU A 162 5.63 17.90 -4.53
C GLU A 162 7.07 18.01 -4.00
N GLU A 163 7.23 18.29 -2.70
CA GLU A 163 8.54 18.31 -2.05
C GLU A 163 9.17 16.92 -2.00
N ARG A 164 8.39 15.89 -1.64
CA ARG A 164 8.87 14.49 -1.72
C ARG A 164 9.26 14.12 -3.14
N LYS A 165 8.41 14.46 -4.12
CA LYS A 165 8.66 14.25 -5.54
C LYS A 165 9.98 14.85 -5.97
N LYS A 166 10.19 16.14 -5.68
CA LYS A 166 11.41 16.86 -6.04
C LYS A 166 12.65 16.16 -5.50
N ARG A 167 12.67 15.84 -4.19
CA ARG A 167 13.80 15.15 -3.56
C ARG A 167 14.06 13.76 -4.14
N ILE A 168 13.01 13.02 -4.50
CA ILE A 168 13.13 11.69 -5.13
C ILE A 168 13.72 11.80 -6.54
N CYS A 169 13.25 12.74 -7.35
CA CYS A 169 13.78 12.97 -8.69
C CYS A 169 15.25 13.42 -8.65
N GLU A 170 15.61 14.29 -7.71
CA GLU A 170 16.99 14.75 -7.51
C GLU A 170 17.94 13.59 -7.16
N ILE A 171 17.55 12.71 -6.24
CA ILE A 171 18.39 11.54 -5.92
C ILE A 171 18.49 10.57 -7.10
N TYR A 172 17.40 10.32 -7.83
CA TYR A 172 17.44 9.44 -9.01
C TYR A 172 18.31 10.01 -10.12
N SER A 173 18.24 11.32 -10.36
CA SER A 173 19.09 12.02 -11.33
C SER A 173 20.57 11.85 -11.00
N ARG A 174 20.93 12.06 -9.73
CA ARG A 174 22.30 11.91 -9.24
C ARG A 174 22.80 10.47 -9.34
N VAL A 175 22.02 9.49 -8.88
CA VAL A 175 22.42 8.08 -8.86
C VAL A 175 22.50 7.48 -10.27
N LEU A 176 21.57 7.82 -11.16
CA LEU A 176 21.57 7.35 -12.55
C LEU A 176 22.45 8.22 -13.48
N GLY A 177 23.00 9.32 -12.96
CA GLY A 177 23.73 10.34 -13.72
C GLY A 177 22.95 10.86 -14.91
N SER A 178 21.63 11.10 -14.77
CA SER A 178 20.73 11.44 -15.88
C SER A 178 19.69 12.50 -15.50
N GLU A 179 19.71 13.63 -16.20
CA GLU A 179 18.70 14.69 -16.01
C GLU A 179 17.29 14.24 -16.42
N GLU A 180 17.17 13.18 -17.24
CA GLU A 180 15.87 12.56 -17.57
C GLU A 180 15.08 12.15 -16.32
N ALA A 181 15.77 11.82 -15.21
CA ALA A 181 15.12 11.48 -13.95
C ALA A 181 14.37 12.67 -13.30
N LEU A 182 14.68 13.91 -13.69
CA LEU A 182 13.99 15.14 -13.26
C LEU A 182 12.68 15.37 -14.05
N HIS A 183 12.53 14.75 -15.22
CA HIS A 183 11.41 14.95 -16.13
C HIS A 183 10.40 13.82 -16.04
N VAL A 184 9.59 13.82 -14.98
CA VAL A 184 8.56 12.80 -14.79
C VAL A 184 7.36 13.02 -15.72
N SER A 185 6.80 11.94 -16.25
CA SER A 185 5.68 12.00 -17.21
C SER A 185 4.30 11.91 -16.55
N GLY A 186 4.22 11.78 -15.22
CA GLY A 186 2.95 11.67 -14.53
C GLY A 186 3.01 11.89 -13.01
N THR A 187 1.90 11.55 -12.36
CA THR A 187 1.69 11.67 -10.93
C THR A 187 2.47 10.61 -10.16
N ILE A 188 3.21 11.00 -9.13
CA ILE A 188 3.80 10.02 -8.20
C ILE A 188 2.67 9.40 -7.38
N THR A 189 2.56 8.07 -7.41
CA THR A 189 1.71 7.35 -6.46
C THR A 189 2.48 7.21 -5.16
N VAL A 190 1.93 7.81 -4.10
CA VAL A 190 2.48 7.76 -2.75
C VAL A 190 1.50 6.99 -1.88
N THR A 191 1.90 5.82 -1.40
CA THR A 191 1.10 5.05 -0.43
C THR A 191 1.84 5.02 0.89
N THR A 192 1.25 5.62 1.92
CA THR A 192 1.75 5.59 3.29
C THR A 192 1.12 4.40 4.01
N ALA A 193 1.93 3.45 4.46
CA ALA A 193 1.49 2.46 5.42
C ALA A 193 2.02 2.89 6.79
N THR A 194 1.29 3.81 7.43
CA THR A 194 1.57 4.23 8.81
C THR A 194 0.28 4.16 9.59
N THR A 195 0.07 3.04 10.29
CA THR A 195 -1.18 2.72 11.02
C THR A 195 -2.38 2.56 10.07
N ALA A 196 -3.24 1.56 10.27
CA ALA A 196 -4.51 1.50 9.52
C ALA A 196 -5.50 2.55 10.06
N THR A 197 -5.15 3.81 9.83
CA THR A 197 -6.10 4.91 9.68
C THR A 197 -6.49 4.93 8.22
N THR A 198 -7.79 4.78 7.97
CA THR A 198 -8.46 4.96 6.69
C THR A 198 -7.80 6.13 5.95
N THR A 199 -7.05 5.83 4.88
CA THR A 199 -6.48 6.87 4.03
C THR A 199 -7.62 7.35 3.14
N THR A 200 -8.10 8.56 3.37
CA THR A 200 -8.91 9.29 2.40
C THR A 200 -8.04 9.51 1.17
N ALA A 201 -8.45 8.97 0.02
CA ALA A 201 -7.82 9.28 -1.25
C ALA A 201 -8.13 10.76 -1.57
N ASP A 202 -7.14 11.64 -1.44
CA ASP A 202 -7.24 13.00 -1.97
C ASP A 202 -7.33 12.92 -3.49
N THR A 203 -8.55 13.13 -3.99
CA THR A 203 -8.85 13.15 -5.43
C THR A 203 -8.80 14.60 -5.88
N THR A 204 -7.60 15.16 -6.08
CA THR A 204 -7.47 16.49 -6.70
C THR A 204 -7.29 16.33 -8.20
N THR A 205 -8.40 16.42 -8.93
CA THR A 205 -8.43 16.59 -10.39
C THR A 205 -8.05 18.03 -10.70
N THR A 206 -6.91 18.27 -11.33
CA THR A 206 -6.60 19.56 -11.95
C THR A 206 -6.72 19.42 -13.46
N THR A 207 -7.85 19.89 -14.01
CA THR A 207 -8.10 19.99 -15.45
C THR A 207 -7.27 21.14 -16.01
N THR A 208 -6.43 20.89 -17.01
CA THR A 208 -5.91 21.95 -17.88
C THR A 208 -6.30 21.61 -19.31
N THR A 209 -7.18 22.44 -19.87
CA THR A 209 -7.75 22.32 -21.19
C THR A 209 -6.74 22.70 -22.26
N THR A 210 -6.48 21.83 -23.24
CA THR A 210 -6.18 22.25 -24.62
C THR A 210 -6.60 21.15 -25.59
N ALA A 211 -7.32 21.54 -26.63
CA ALA A 211 -8.07 20.66 -27.53
C ALA A 211 -7.19 20.05 -28.64
N ALA A 212 -7.33 18.73 -28.88
CA ALA A 212 -7.67 18.10 -30.16
C ALA A 212 -7.26 16.61 -30.19
N ALA A 213 -8.27 15.74 -30.16
CA ALA A 213 -8.38 14.35 -30.61
C ALA A 213 -7.13 13.43 -30.66
N THR A 214 -7.09 12.40 -29.80
CA THR A 214 -7.26 10.97 -30.19
C THR A 214 -7.54 10.16 -28.92
N THR A 215 -8.59 9.34 -28.96
CA THR A 215 -9.20 8.61 -27.84
C THR A 215 -8.25 7.58 -27.22
N ALA A 216 -7.88 7.76 -25.95
CA ALA A 216 -7.26 6.71 -25.13
C ALA A 216 -7.96 6.70 -23.75
N THR A 217 -8.85 5.74 -23.57
CA THR A 217 -9.57 5.49 -22.32
C THR A 217 -8.57 5.08 -21.24
N THR A 218 -8.29 5.97 -20.30
CA THR A 218 -7.41 5.68 -19.15
C THR A 218 -8.26 5.14 -18.00
N THR A 219 -8.20 3.84 -17.74
CA THR A 219 -8.83 3.21 -16.58
C THR A 219 -7.95 3.38 -15.34
N THR A 220 -8.38 4.23 -14.41
CA THR A 220 -7.71 4.43 -13.12
C THR A 220 -8.13 3.35 -12.13
N THR A 221 -7.24 2.41 -11.81
CA THR A 221 -7.47 1.41 -10.76
C THR A 221 -7.04 1.97 -9.41
N THR A 222 -8.02 2.29 -8.56
CA THR A 222 -7.81 2.71 -7.17
C THR A 222 -7.63 1.48 -6.28
N THR A 223 -6.41 1.24 -5.77
CA THR A 223 -6.17 0.17 -4.79
C THR A 223 -6.53 0.66 -3.39
N ALA A 224 -7.78 0.49 -2.98
CA ALA A 224 -8.18 0.58 -1.57
C ALA A 224 -7.79 -0.73 -0.88
N THR A 225 -6.84 -0.69 0.06
CA THR A 225 -6.59 -1.84 0.94
C THR A 225 -7.64 -1.82 2.04
N THR A 226 -8.83 -2.35 1.73
CA THR A 226 -9.88 -2.56 2.73
C THR A 226 -9.50 -3.76 3.57
N THR A 227 -9.31 -3.53 4.87
CA THR A 227 -9.21 -4.63 5.84
C THR A 227 -10.62 -5.19 6.02
N THR A 228 -10.93 -6.26 5.29
CA THR A 228 -12.20 -6.99 5.42
C THR A 228 -12.18 -7.75 6.75
N VAL A 229 -13.12 -7.46 7.64
CA VAL A 229 -13.46 -8.40 8.71
C VAL A 229 -14.38 -9.45 8.11
N THR A 230 -13.82 -10.62 7.81
CA THR A 230 -14.64 -11.76 7.37
C THR A 230 -15.27 -12.39 8.61
N VAL A 231 -16.55 -12.08 8.86
CA VAL A 231 -17.39 -12.92 9.70
C VAL A 231 -17.74 -14.15 8.87
N GLN A 232 -17.14 -15.30 9.18
CA GLN A 232 -17.66 -16.57 8.66
C GLN A 232 -18.97 -16.87 9.38
N ILE A 233 -20.07 -16.73 8.63
CA ILE A 233 -21.40 -17.26 8.98
C ILE A 233 -21.50 -18.71 8.52
#